data_AF-A0A518D2Z0-F1
#
_entry.id   AF-A0A518D2Z0-F1
#
_cell.length_a   1.000
_cell.length_b   1.000
_cell.length_c   1.000
_cell.angle_alpha   90.00
_cell.angle_beta   90.00
_cell.angle_gamma   90.00
#
_symmetry.space_group_name_H-M   'P 1'
#
loop_
_entity.id
_entity.type
_entity.pdbx_description
1 polymer ?
#
loop_
_entity_poly.entity_id
_entity_poly.type
_entity_poly.pdbx_seq_one_letter_code
_entity_poly.pdbx_strand_id
1 'polypeptide(L)'
;MAPVGGPERSVESARTTPSSGSSGTGANPAEHPARDGPESLLAPSHLPILFRPIVEPVPSVHFALLTLFPEALEPYAAASILGIAQEKGLARIDLVDFRDFSRDRHRTVDDRPFGGGPGMVLKPEPIHDCVDWLEEQHGHFHKVLLTPAGRPFEQADAVRLRTHERILLLCGRYEGVDQRVEEEFQWEHISIGDFVLAGGELPALCVTEAVTRLIPGVLGHEQSAVEESFTATTDDGSLQLDHPHYTRPRVWRGRSVPDVLLSGDHAAIASWRRARASERTDERRPDLGNRDLGNRDLGNGDLGNRDLGNGANGNASNGDA
;
A
#
# COMPACT_ATOMS: atom_id res chain seq x y z
N MET A 1 -3.86 -3.06 64.12
CA MET A 1 -5.21 -3.63 63.91
C MET A 1 -5.06 -4.95 63.20
N ALA A 2 -5.28 -6.05 63.92
CA ALA A 2 -5.54 -7.37 63.36
C ALA A 2 -7.05 -7.66 63.56
N PRO A 3 -7.66 -8.71 62.97
CA PRO A 3 -7.18 -9.59 61.91
C PRO A 3 -8.20 -9.80 60.76
N VAL A 4 -7.70 -10.16 59.57
CA VAL A 4 -8.46 -10.96 58.59
C VAL A 4 -8.08 -12.42 58.84
N GLY A 5 -9.08 -13.28 58.97
CA GLY A 5 -8.93 -14.68 59.35
C GLY A 5 -8.49 -15.59 58.21
N GLY A 6 -7.54 -16.46 58.54
CA GLY A 6 -7.76 -17.92 58.59
C GLY A 6 -7.60 -18.75 57.30
N PRO A 7 -7.04 -19.98 57.38
CA PRO A 7 -6.24 -20.60 56.34
C PRO A 7 -6.86 -21.90 55.78
N GLU A 8 -6.10 -22.66 54.98
CA GLU A 8 -6.09 -24.13 54.75
C GLU A 8 -5.85 -24.44 53.25
N ARG A 9 -5.16 -25.49 52.78
CA ARG A 9 -4.20 -26.49 53.28
C ARG A 9 -3.67 -27.17 52.00
N SER A 10 -2.38 -27.52 51.98
CA SER A 10 -1.76 -28.41 51.00
C SER A 10 -2.02 -29.88 51.37
N VAL A 11 -2.30 -30.78 50.42
CA VAL A 11 -1.93 -32.21 50.48
C VAL A 11 -1.72 -32.78 49.06
N GLU A 12 -0.80 -33.74 49.01
CA GLU A 12 -0.03 -34.33 47.92
C GLU A 12 -0.47 -35.78 47.62
N SER A 13 -0.09 -36.29 46.43
CA SER A 13 0.11 -37.73 46.09
C SER A 13 -1.17 -38.61 45.95
N ALA A 14 -1.25 -39.69 45.16
CA ALA A 14 -0.30 -40.50 44.40
C ALA A 14 -1.07 -41.48 43.47
N ARG A 15 -0.37 -42.00 42.43
CA ARG A 15 -0.35 -43.39 41.85
C ARG A 15 -1.71 -44.09 41.61
N THR A 16 -1.99 -44.82 40.53
CA THR A 16 -1.29 -46.01 39.98
C THR A 16 -2.09 -46.52 38.75
N THR A 17 -1.41 -47.04 37.71
CA THR A 17 -1.94 -47.95 36.67
C THR A 17 -2.08 -49.39 37.25
N PRO A 18 -2.41 -50.53 36.55
CA PRO A 18 -2.56 -50.80 35.10
C PRO A 18 -3.61 -51.88 34.65
N SER A 19 -3.57 -52.22 33.34
CA SER A 19 -3.90 -53.52 32.69
C SER A 19 -5.40 -53.84 32.51
N SER A 20 -5.91 -54.58 31.51
CA SER A 20 -5.45 -55.53 30.47
C SER A 20 -6.66 -55.72 29.51
N GLY A 21 -6.67 -56.26 28.30
CA GLY A 21 -5.72 -56.99 27.46
C GLY A 21 -6.49 -57.94 26.51
N SER A 22 -6.10 -57.97 25.23
CA SER A 22 -6.37 -58.99 24.18
C SER A 22 -7.83 -59.20 23.72
N SER A 23 -8.18 -59.57 22.48
CA SER A 23 -7.59 -60.38 21.40
C SER A 23 -8.48 -60.15 20.15
N GLY A 24 -8.16 -60.44 18.88
CA GLY A 24 -7.05 -61.08 18.20
C GLY A 24 -7.45 -61.26 16.71
N THR A 25 -6.43 -61.37 15.85
CA THR A 25 -6.35 -62.13 14.57
C THR A 25 -7.26 -61.82 13.37
N GLY A 26 -6.60 -61.59 12.21
CA GLY A 26 -7.18 -61.88 10.90
C GLY A 26 -6.50 -61.16 9.73
N ALA A 27 -5.36 -61.68 9.25
CA ALA A 27 -4.75 -61.25 7.99
C ALA A 27 -5.37 -62.00 6.80
N ASN A 28 -5.67 -61.30 5.71
CA ASN A 28 -5.65 -61.86 4.36
C ASN A 28 -5.35 -60.75 3.34
N PRO A 29 -4.47 -60.97 2.34
CA PRO A 29 -4.09 -59.94 1.37
C PRO A 29 -5.04 -59.98 0.15
N ALA A 30 -5.50 -58.82 -0.29
CA ALA A 30 -6.19 -58.67 -1.57
C ALA A 30 -5.47 -57.61 -2.40
N GLU A 31 -5.06 -58.03 -3.60
CA GLU A 31 -4.44 -57.22 -4.63
C GLU A 31 -5.43 -56.19 -5.22
N HIS A 32 -4.84 -55.11 -5.77
CA HIS A 32 -5.36 -53.84 -6.28
C HIS A 32 -6.58 -53.88 -7.24
N PRO A 33 -7.28 -52.73 -7.40
CA PRO A 33 -6.97 -51.90 -8.57
C PRO A 33 -6.87 -50.39 -8.27
N ALA A 34 -6.00 -49.75 -9.06
CA ALA A 34 -6.03 -48.38 -9.56
C ALA A 34 -6.26 -47.22 -8.57
N ARG A 35 -5.20 -46.43 -8.41
CA ARG A 35 -5.25 -45.04 -7.97
C ARG A 35 -6.16 -44.26 -8.90
N ASP A 36 -7.27 -43.75 -8.37
CA ASP A 36 -8.00 -42.66 -9.02
C ASP A 36 -7.04 -41.46 -9.16
N GLY A 37 -7.02 -40.91 -10.36
CA GLY A 37 -6.19 -39.76 -10.74
C GLY A 37 -6.58 -38.49 -9.97
N PRO A 38 -5.88 -37.37 -10.19
CA PRO A 38 -6.19 -36.13 -9.51
C PRO A 38 -7.62 -35.73 -9.84
N GLU A 39 -8.46 -35.58 -8.81
CA GLU A 39 -9.73 -34.89 -8.92
C GLU A 39 -9.46 -33.54 -9.59
N SER A 40 -9.99 -33.43 -10.81
CA SER A 40 -10.11 -32.20 -11.56
C SER A 40 -10.51 -31.07 -10.62
N LEU A 41 -9.59 -30.14 -10.37
CA LEU A 41 -9.86 -28.84 -9.77
C LEU A 41 -11.01 -28.20 -10.54
N LEU A 42 -12.22 -28.33 -9.99
CA LEU A 42 -13.40 -27.67 -10.51
C LEU A 42 -13.15 -26.18 -10.38
N ALA A 43 -13.01 -25.51 -11.53
CA ALA A 43 -12.99 -24.05 -11.58
C ALA A 43 -14.19 -23.50 -10.78
N PRO A 44 -13.98 -22.49 -9.91
CA PRO A 44 -15.02 -21.98 -9.02
C PRO A 44 -16.21 -21.47 -9.84
N SER A 45 -17.37 -22.10 -9.64
CA SER A 45 -18.54 -21.98 -10.52
C SER A 45 -19.46 -20.80 -10.22
N HIS A 46 -19.17 -19.96 -9.22
CA HIS A 46 -20.02 -18.83 -8.86
C HIS A 46 -19.20 -17.67 -8.28
N LEU A 47 -18.40 -17.02 -9.12
CA LEU A 47 -17.73 -15.78 -8.75
C LEU A 47 -18.63 -14.58 -9.09
N PRO A 48 -19.01 -13.73 -8.13
CA PRO A 48 -19.54 -12.41 -8.44
C PRO A 48 -18.35 -11.49 -8.77
N ILE A 49 -17.59 -11.82 -9.82
CA ILE A 49 -16.66 -10.84 -10.38
C ILE A 49 -17.54 -9.82 -11.09
N LEU A 50 -17.38 -8.53 -10.77
CA LEU A 50 -17.81 -7.44 -11.64
C LEU A 50 -16.91 -7.44 -12.88
N PHE A 51 -17.02 -8.51 -13.67
CA PHE A 51 -16.24 -8.69 -14.87
C PHE A 51 -16.89 -7.79 -15.91
N ARG A 52 -16.22 -6.67 -16.22
CA ARG A 52 -16.48 -6.01 -17.48
C ARG A 52 -15.66 -6.71 -18.56
N PRO A 53 -16.30 -7.31 -19.59
CA PRO A 53 -15.55 -7.81 -20.72
C PRO A 53 -14.69 -6.68 -21.29
N ILE A 54 -13.48 -7.01 -21.76
CA ILE A 54 -12.64 -6.03 -22.47
C ILE A 54 -13.42 -5.62 -23.73
N VAL A 55 -14.03 -4.45 -23.69
CA VAL A 55 -14.62 -3.82 -24.85
C VAL A 55 -13.49 -3.03 -25.50
N GLU A 56 -13.14 -3.39 -26.73
CA GLU A 56 -12.25 -2.60 -27.59
C GLU A 56 -12.63 -1.10 -27.52
N PRO A 57 -11.68 -0.19 -27.29
CA PRO A 57 -10.23 -0.41 -27.25
C PRO A 57 -9.71 -1.06 -25.96
N VAL A 58 -8.64 -1.86 -26.09
CA VAL A 58 -7.88 -2.44 -24.96
C VAL A 58 -7.38 -1.29 -24.07
N PRO A 59 -7.60 -1.35 -22.74
CA PRO A 59 -7.17 -0.28 -21.84
C PRO A 59 -5.66 -0.12 -21.83
N SER A 60 -5.19 1.12 -21.70
CA SER A 60 -3.77 1.44 -21.63
C SER A 60 -3.09 0.81 -20.42
N VAL A 61 -3.82 0.65 -19.31
CA VAL A 61 -3.34 0.01 -18.07
C VAL A 61 -4.46 -0.81 -17.42
N HIS A 62 -4.14 -2.03 -17.00
CA HIS A 62 -5.03 -2.92 -16.25
C HIS A 62 -4.50 -3.11 -14.82
N PHE A 63 -5.28 -2.69 -13.84
CA PHE A 63 -5.03 -2.91 -12.42
C PHE A 63 -5.84 -4.11 -11.91
N ALA A 64 -5.19 -5.00 -11.17
CA ALA A 64 -5.84 -6.04 -10.38
C ALA A 64 -5.52 -5.83 -8.89
N LEU A 65 -6.52 -5.49 -8.09
CA LEU A 65 -6.37 -5.28 -6.65
C LEU A 65 -6.85 -6.52 -5.93
N LEU A 66 -5.91 -7.31 -5.39
CA LEU A 66 -6.22 -8.48 -4.58
C LEU A 66 -6.53 -8.00 -3.17
N THR A 67 -7.77 -8.20 -2.72
CA THR A 67 -8.26 -7.71 -1.43
C THR A 67 -9.26 -8.68 -0.81
N LEU A 68 -9.47 -8.58 0.50
CA LEU A 68 -10.59 -9.24 1.16
C LEU A 68 -11.89 -8.41 1.13
N PHE A 69 -11.82 -7.15 0.70
CA PHE A 69 -12.92 -6.18 0.81
C PHE A 69 -13.16 -5.43 -0.50
N PRO A 70 -13.47 -6.12 -1.62
CA PRO A 70 -13.76 -5.44 -2.90
C PRO A 70 -14.91 -4.43 -2.78
N GLU A 71 -15.94 -4.74 -2.00
CA GLU A 71 -17.11 -3.88 -1.78
C GLU A 71 -16.77 -2.54 -1.11
N ALA A 72 -15.67 -2.48 -0.36
CA ALA A 72 -15.19 -1.25 0.26
C ALA A 72 -14.44 -0.35 -0.75
N LEU A 73 -13.83 -0.96 -1.77
CA LEU A 73 -13.05 -0.27 -2.79
C LEU A 73 -13.90 0.17 -3.99
N GLU A 74 -14.93 -0.59 -4.32
CA GLU A 74 -15.76 -0.41 -5.52
C GLU A 74 -16.29 1.02 -5.68
N PRO A 75 -16.88 1.69 -4.66
CA PRO A 75 -17.39 3.04 -4.82
C PRO A 75 -16.32 4.06 -5.18
N TYR A 76 -15.09 3.87 -4.70
CA TYR A 76 -13.97 4.77 -5.01
C TYR A 76 -13.41 4.49 -6.40
N ALA A 77 -13.23 3.21 -6.76
CA ALA A 77 -12.75 2.80 -8.07
C ALA A 77 -13.70 3.25 -9.21
N ALA A 78 -15.00 3.29 -8.94
CA ALA A 78 -16.02 3.74 -9.89
C ALA A 78 -16.21 5.27 -9.94
N ALA A 79 -15.62 6.03 -9.01
CA ALA A 79 -15.82 7.47 -8.89
C ALA A 79 -14.65 8.28 -9.45
N SER A 80 -14.91 9.58 -9.64
CA SER A 80 -13.87 10.59 -9.94
C SER A 80 -12.97 10.16 -11.12
N ILE A 81 -11.67 10.43 -11.02
CA ILE A 81 -10.70 10.20 -12.09
C ILE A 81 -10.54 8.73 -12.46
N LEU A 82 -10.71 7.81 -11.49
CA LEU A 82 -10.66 6.36 -11.73
C LEU A 82 -11.87 5.93 -12.57
N GLY A 83 -13.07 6.37 -12.19
CA GLY A 83 -14.29 6.14 -12.96
C GLY A 83 -14.20 6.70 -14.37
N ILE A 84 -13.75 7.96 -14.53
CA ILE A 84 -13.56 8.61 -15.83
C ILE A 84 -12.58 7.82 -16.71
N ALA A 85 -11.46 7.35 -16.15
CA ALA A 85 -10.48 6.57 -16.90
C ALA A 85 -11.07 5.24 -17.39
N GLN A 86 -11.87 4.57 -16.57
CA GLN A 86 -12.57 3.34 -16.95
C GLN A 86 -13.67 3.59 -18.00
N GLU A 87 -14.47 4.63 -17.86
CA GLU A 87 -15.51 5.02 -18.83
C GLU A 87 -14.93 5.34 -20.22
N LYS A 88 -13.74 5.94 -20.24
CA LYS A 88 -12.99 6.22 -21.48
C LYS A 88 -12.26 5.00 -22.03
N GLY A 89 -12.27 3.85 -21.34
CA GLY A 89 -11.49 2.67 -21.72
C GLY A 89 -9.98 2.90 -21.66
N LEU A 90 -9.49 3.85 -20.84
CA LEU A 90 -8.06 4.14 -20.68
C LEU A 90 -7.42 3.32 -19.55
N ALA A 91 -8.23 2.90 -18.58
CA ALA A 91 -7.81 2.01 -17.51
C ALA A 91 -8.89 0.95 -17.26
N ARG A 92 -8.48 -0.21 -16.75
CA ARG A 92 -9.38 -1.22 -16.18
C ARG A 92 -8.95 -1.48 -14.75
N ILE A 93 -9.91 -1.56 -13.83
CA ILE A 93 -9.62 -1.84 -12.41
C ILE A 93 -10.48 -3.04 -11.99
N ASP A 94 -9.83 -4.18 -11.78
CA ASP A 94 -10.46 -5.38 -11.25
C ASP A 94 -10.21 -5.47 -9.74
N LEU A 95 -11.28 -5.61 -8.98
CA LEU A 95 -11.24 -5.86 -7.54
C LEU A 95 -11.45 -7.36 -7.33
N VAL A 96 -10.41 -8.06 -6.85
CA VAL A 96 -10.38 -9.52 -6.82
C VAL A 96 -10.40 -9.99 -5.37
N ASP A 97 -11.49 -10.65 -4.98
CA ASP A 97 -11.61 -11.28 -3.67
C ASP A 97 -10.86 -12.61 -3.64
N PHE A 98 -9.62 -12.61 -3.18
CA PHE A 98 -8.81 -13.83 -3.19
C PHE A 98 -9.32 -14.92 -2.22
N ARG A 99 -10.35 -14.65 -1.41
CA ARG A 99 -11.11 -15.68 -0.69
C ARG A 99 -11.76 -16.70 -1.62
N ASP A 100 -12.05 -16.31 -2.85
CA ASP A 100 -12.60 -17.19 -3.89
C ASP A 100 -11.63 -18.32 -4.29
N PHE A 101 -10.34 -18.17 -3.99
CA PHE A 101 -9.26 -19.12 -4.32
C PHE A 101 -8.83 -19.96 -3.12
N SER A 102 -9.55 -19.84 -2.00
CA SER A 102 -9.37 -20.74 -0.87
C SER A 102 -9.83 -22.16 -1.21
N ARG A 103 -9.21 -23.15 -0.57
CA ARG A 103 -9.45 -24.58 -0.82
C ARG A 103 -10.51 -25.19 0.09
N ASP A 104 -11.20 -24.36 0.88
CA ASP A 104 -12.18 -24.81 1.87
C ASP A 104 -13.50 -24.03 1.78
N ARG A 105 -14.58 -24.67 2.20
CA ARG A 105 -15.94 -24.10 2.16
C ARG A 105 -16.13 -22.84 3.03
N HIS A 106 -15.25 -22.61 3.99
CA HIS A 106 -15.33 -21.45 4.89
C HIS A 106 -14.61 -20.23 4.35
N ARG A 107 -14.02 -20.35 3.16
CA ARG A 107 -13.28 -19.29 2.49
C ARG A 107 -12.09 -18.79 3.30
N THR A 108 -11.35 -19.73 3.91
CA THR A 108 -10.28 -19.39 4.87
C THR A 108 -9.02 -18.93 4.14
N VAL A 109 -8.52 -17.75 4.50
CA VAL A 109 -7.38 -17.09 3.84
C VAL A 109 -6.24 -16.76 4.79
N ASP A 110 -6.41 -17.04 6.07
CA ASP A 110 -5.46 -16.75 7.12
C ASP A 110 -5.33 -17.93 8.10
N ASP A 111 -4.20 -18.02 8.77
CA ASP A 111 -3.98 -18.98 9.86
C ASP A 111 -3.04 -18.38 10.92
N ARG A 112 -2.90 -19.07 12.05
CA ARG A 112 -2.00 -18.64 13.12
C ARG A 112 -0.54 -18.71 12.65
N PRO A 113 0.30 -17.74 13.04
CA PRO A 113 1.71 -17.76 12.70
C PRO A 113 2.43 -18.97 13.34
N PHE A 114 3.29 -19.62 12.56
CA PHE A 114 4.30 -20.53 13.13
C PHE A 114 5.24 -19.74 14.07
N GLY A 115 5.67 -20.37 15.16
CA GLY A 115 6.45 -19.71 16.22
C GLY A 115 5.59 -19.06 17.31
N GLY A 116 4.27 -19.00 17.13
CA GLY A 116 3.33 -18.39 18.07
C GLY A 116 3.31 -16.86 17.97
N GLY A 117 2.56 -16.22 18.87
CA GLY A 117 2.28 -14.79 18.83
C GLY A 117 0.79 -14.51 18.60
N PRO A 118 0.35 -13.26 18.84
CA PRO A 118 -1.01 -12.83 18.49
C PRO A 118 -1.16 -12.68 16.97
N GLY A 119 -2.41 -12.56 16.52
CA GLY A 119 -2.72 -12.25 15.13
C GLY A 119 -2.82 -13.46 14.21
N MET A 120 -2.98 -13.17 12.93
CA MET A 120 -3.15 -14.14 11.84
C MET A 120 -2.24 -13.74 10.67
N VAL A 121 -1.83 -14.69 9.85
CA VAL A 121 -1.00 -14.49 8.65
C VAL A 121 -1.75 -15.00 7.44
N LEU A 122 -1.75 -14.22 6.35
CA LEU A 122 -2.39 -14.66 5.11
C LEU A 122 -1.69 -15.89 4.55
N LYS A 123 -2.49 -16.90 4.23
CA LYS A 123 -2.05 -18.19 3.72
C LYS A 123 -1.50 -18.08 2.30
N PRO A 124 -0.53 -18.92 1.93
CA PRO A 124 0.07 -18.85 0.62
C PRO A 124 -0.86 -19.27 -0.52
N GLU A 125 -1.64 -20.33 -0.32
CA GLU A 125 -2.38 -20.97 -1.41
C GLU A 125 -3.43 -20.05 -2.07
N PRO A 126 -4.29 -19.33 -1.33
CA PRO A 126 -5.30 -18.48 -1.97
C PRO A 126 -4.69 -17.31 -2.77
N ILE A 127 -3.54 -16.78 -2.33
CA ILE A 127 -2.86 -15.70 -3.05
C ILE A 127 -2.22 -16.26 -4.31
N HIS A 128 -1.48 -17.36 -4.18
CA HIS A 128 -0.83 -18.03 -5.31
C HIS A 128 -1.84 -18.43 -6.39
N ASP A 129 -2.87 -19.18 -6.00
CA ASP A 129 -3.90 -19.69 -6.92
C ASP A 129 -4.66 -18.51 -7.59
N CYS A 130 -4.82 -17.38 -6.90
CA CYS A 130 -5.40 -16.15 -7.47
C CYS A 130 -4.48 -15.47 -8.48
N VAL A 131 -3.17 -15.39 -8.19
CA VAL A 131 -2.19 -14.78 -9.09
C VAL A 131 -2.07 -15.62 -10.37
N ASP A 132 -1.91 -16.94 -10.24
CA ASP A 132 -1.83 -17.86 -11.38
C ASP A 132 -3.04 -17.72 -12.31
N TRP A 133 -4.24 -17.73 -11.73
CA TRP A 133 -5.47 -17.56 -12.49
C TRP A 133 -5.50 -16.21 -13.24
N LEU A 134 -5.12 -15.11 -12.58
CA LEU A 134 -5.07 -13.80 -13.24
C LEU A 134 -4.08 -13.78 -14.41
N GLU A 135 -2.89 -14.37 -14.24
CA GLU A 135 -1.88 -14.41 -15.30
C GLU A 135 -2.27 -15.33 -16.45
N GLU A 136 -2.97 -16.44 -16.18
CA GLU A 136 -3.55 -17.30 -17.21
C GLU A 136 -4.60 -16.57 -18.06
N GLN A 137 -5.44 -15.72 -17.44
CA GLN A 137 -6.51 -15.01 -18.15
C GLN A 137 -6.02 -13.78 -18.90
N HIS A 138 -5.08 -13.04 -18.32
CA HIS A 138 -4.74 -11.70 -18.81
C HIS A 138 -3.29 -11.59 -19.29
N GLY A 139 -2.41 -12.52 -18.92
CA GLY A 139 -0.97 -12.42 -19.11
C GLY A 139 -0.26 -11.83 -17.88
N HIS A 140 1.06 -11.71 -17.98
CA HIS A 140 1.93 -11.33 -16.87
C HIS A 140 1.61 -9.95 -16.27
N PHE A 141 1.56 -9.88 -14.94
CA PHE A 141 1.41 -8.63 -14.18
C PHE A 141 2.73 -8.19 -13.54
N HIS A 142 2.95 -6.88 -13.51
CA HIS A 142 3.90 -6.28 -12.56
C HIS A 142 3.29 -6.33 -11.16
N LYS A 143 3.91 -7.09 -10.25
CA LYS A 143 3.33 -7.43 -8.95
C LYS A 143 3.90 -6.53 -7.86
N VAL A 144 2.99 -5.90 -7.12
CA VAL A 144 3.31 -4.97 -6.03
C VAL A 144 2.64 -5.47 -4.75
N LEU A 145 3.43 -5.69 -3.70
CA LEU A 145 2.94 -5.94 -2.35
C LEU A 145 2.99 -4.64 -1.56
N LEU A 146 1.83 -4.24 -1.05
CA LEU A 146 1.67 -3.03 -0.26
C LEU A 146 1.96 -3.35 1.21
N THR A 147 3.10 -2.88 1.69
CA THR A 147 3.63 -3.21 3.01
C THR A 147 4.41 -2.03 3.59
N PRO A 148 4.31 -1.74 4.91
CA PRO A 148 5.12 -0.69 5.53
C PRO A 148 6.63 -0.96 5.46
N ALA A 149 7.05 -2.21 5.21
CA ALA A 149 8.44 -2.58 4.99
C ALA A 149 8.94 -2.29 3.56
N GLY A 150 8.07 -1.80 2.68
CA GLY A 150 8.41 -1.45 1.31
C GLY A 150 9.12 -0.11 1.19
N ARG A 151 9.65 0.17 -0.01
CA ARG A 151 10.18 1.50 -0.29
C ARG A 151 9.05 2.54 -0.25
N PRO A 152 9.27 3.74 0.30
CA PRO A 152 8.28 4.81 0.22
C PRO A 152 7.89 5.10 -1.23
N PHE A 153 6.60 5.20 -1.50
CA PHE A 153 6.05 5.49 -2.82
C PHE A 153 6.26 6.96 -3.17
N GLU A 154 6.94 7.21 -4.29
CA GLU A 154 7.21 8.55 -4.79
C GLU A 154 6.52 8.82 -6.13
N GLN A 155 6.45 10.09 -6.53
CA GLN A 155 5.88 10.47 -7.83
C GLN A 155 6.63 9.81 -9.01
N ALA A 156 7.94 9.56 -8.86
CA ALA A 156 8.73 8.83 -9.84
C ALA A 156 8.27 7.37 -10.00
N ASP A 157 7.78 6.74 -8.93
CA ASP A 157 7.20 5.40 -8.99
C ASP A 157 5.87 5.41 -9.74
N ALA A 158 5.02 6.42 -9.55
CA ALA A 158 3.78 6.54 -10.32
C ALA A 158 4.05 6.66 -11.83
N VAL A 159 5.06 7.46 -12.21
CA VAL A 159 5.51 7.63 -13.60
C VAL A 159 6.03 6.32 -14.18
N ARG A 160 6.85 5.59 -13.42
CA ARG A 160 7.37 4.27 -13.81
C ARG A 160 6.26 3.23 -13.90
N LEU A 161 5.38 3.14 -12.91
CA LEU A 161 4.31 2.15 -12.87
C LEU A 161 3.36 2.30 -14.06
N ARG A 162 3.08 3.53 -14.51
CA ARG A 162 2.27 3.80 -15.71
C ARG A 162 2.80 3.11 -16.98
N THR A 163 4.09 2.78 -17.06
CA THR A 163 4.64 2.13 -18.26
C THR A 163 4.31 0.64 -18.35
N HIS A 164 3.78 0.03 -17.29
CA HIS A 164 3.33 -1.35 -17.32
C HIS A 164 1.90 -1.44 -17.85
N GLU A 165 1.65 -2.40 -18.74
CA GLU A 165 0.31 -2.69 -19.25
C GLU A 165 -0.61 -3.27 -18.16
N ARG A 166 -0.02 -3.98 -17.19
CA ARG A 166 -0.73 -4.75 -16.16
C ARG A 166 -0.03 -4.63 -14.82
N ILE A 167 -0.76 -4.23 -13.79
CA ILE A 167 -0.25 -4.01 -12.43
C ILE A 167 -1.15 -4.75 -11.44
N LEU A 168 -0.56 -5.63 -10.65
CA LEU A 168 -1.25 -6.35 -9.60
C LEU A 168 -0.84 -5.77 -8.24
N LEU A 169 -1.81 -5.38 -7.43
CA LEU A 169 -1.63 -4.80 -6.11
C LEU A 169 -2.19 -5.76 -5.05
N LEU A 170 -1.33 -6.37 -4.25
CA LEU A 170 -1.74 -7.22 -3.13
C LEU A 170 -1.98 -6.37 -1.88
N CYS A 171 -3.23 -6.34 -1.43
CA CYS A 171 -3.63 -5.67 -0.20
C CYS A 171 -3.39 -6.60 1.00
N GLY A 172 -2.24 -6.43 1.67
CA GLY A 172 -1.95 -7.15 2.91
C GLY A 172 -3.00 -6.89 4.00
N ARG A 173 -3.18 -7.86 4.90
CA ARG A 173 -4.07 -7.82 6.06
C ARG A 173 -3.44 -8.57 7.23
N TYR A 174 -4.05 -8.42 8.40
CA TYR A 174 -3.61 -9.09 9.64
C TYR A 174 -2.14 -8.74 9.96
N GLU A 175 -1.32 -9.71 10.33
CA GLU A 175 0.12 -9.49 10.60
C GLU A 175 0.95 -9.43 9.30
N GLY A 176 0.40 -9.87 8.16
CA GLY A 176 1.08 -9.85 6.88
C GLY A 176 0.79 -11.06 6.02
N VAL A 177 1.65 -11.25 5.01
CA VAL A 177 1.61 -12.36 4.05
C VAL A 177 2.65 -13.40 4.46
N ASP A 178 2.37 -14.69 4.18
CA ASP A 178 3.39 -15.73 4.34
C ASP A 178 4.61 -15.42 3.46
N GLN A 179 5.80 -15.37 4.07
CA GLN A 179 7.06 -14.99 3.41
C GLN A 179 7.35 -15.80 2.14
N ARG A 180 6.89 -17.05 2.04
CA ARG A 180 7.12 -17.90 0.86
C ARG A 180 6.41 -17.37 -0.37
N VAL A 181 5.23 -16.75 -0.22
CA VAL A 181 4.53 -16.07 -1.32
C VAL A 181 5.31 -14.85 -1.78
N GLU A 182 5.90 -14.13 -0.83
CA GLU A 182 6.71 -12.95 -1.13
C GLU A 182 7.99 -13.33 -1.91
N GLU A 183 8.60 -14.46 -1.56
CA GLU A 183 9.80 -14.96 -2.23
C GLU A 183 9.52 -15.54 -3.62
N GLU A 184 8.32 -16.09 -3.84
CA GLU A 184 7.95 -16.79 -5.08
C GLU A 184 7.71 -15.85 -6.27
N PHE A 185 6.94 -14.78 -6.08
CA PHE A 185 6.47 -13.94 -7.20
C PHE A 185 7.29 -12.66 -7.47
N GLN A 186 8.48 -12.52 -6.85
CA GLN A 186 9.36 -11.36 -7.02
C GLN A 186 8.64 -10.02 -6.84
N TRP A 187 7.89 -9.87 -5.75
CA TRP A 187 7.09 -8.67 -5.50
C TRP A 187 7.95 -7.41 -5.38
N GLU A 188 7.46 -6.32 -5.97
CA GLU A 188 7.92 -4.99 -5.57
C GLU A 188 7.22 -4.59 -4.26
N HIS A 189 7.99 -4.33 -3.21
CA HIS A 189 7.45 -3.84 -1.94
C HIS A 189 7.29 -2.32 -1.94
N ILE A 190 6.07 -1.83 -1.81
CA ILE A 190 5.76 -0.39 -1.73
C ILE A 190 5.09 -0.05 -0.40
N SER A 191 5.60 1.00 0.26
CA SER A 191 4.97 1.65 1.42
C SER A 191 4.43 3.02 1.01
N ILE A 192 3.29 3.45 1.56
CA ILE A 192 2.78 4.82 1.37
C ILE A 192 3.24 5.80 2.45
N GLY A 193 4.07 5.36 3.40
CA GLY A 193 4.68 6.19 4.42
C GLY A 193 4.91 5.46 5.74
N ASP A 194 5.55 6.15 6.69
CA ASP A 194 5.97 5.59 7.98
C ASP A 194 4.84 5.57 9.01
N PHE A 195 3.80 4.80 8.71
CA PHE A 195 2.67 4.56 9.59
C PHE A 195 2.04 3.20 9.26
N VAL A 196 1.20 2.70 10.17
CA VAL A 196 0.55 1.39 10.03
C VAL A 196 -0.94 1.57 9.80
N LEU A 197 -1.46 0.87 8.79
CA LEU A 197 -2.88 0.76 8.49
C LEU A 197 -3.38 -0.65 8.78
N ALA A 198 -4.70 -0.82 8.88
CA ALA A 198 -5.33 -2.12 9.07
C ALA A 198 -5.21 -3.04 7.83
N GLY A 199 -4.82 -2.50 6.68
CA GLY A 199 -4.67 -3.26 5.44
C GLY A 199 -4.19 -2.42 4.26
N GLY A 200 -3.89 -3.10 3.16
CA GLY A 200 -3.34 -2.51 1.94
C GLY A 200 -4.36 -1.83 1.01
N GLU A 201 -5.65 -1.80 1.34
CA GLU A 201 -6.71 -1.27 0.46
C GLU A 201 -6.55 0.23 0.16
N LEU A 202 -6.30 1.04 1.18
CA LEU A 202 -6.06 2.48 0.98
C LEU A 202 -4.74 2.73 0.22
N PRO A 203 -3.61 2.07 0.57
CA PRO A 203 -2.41 2.11 -0.26
C PRO A 203 -2.64 1.74 -1.72
N ALA A 204 -3.47 0.72 -2.00
CA ALA A 204 -3.76 0.28 -3.36
C ALA A 204 -4.51 1.36 -4.13
N LEU A 205 -5.50 2.02 -3.51
CA LEU A 205 -6.19 3.15 -4.11
C LEU A 205 -5.25 4.33 -4.36
N CYS A 206 -4.37 4.66 -3.41
CA CYS A 206 -3.39 5.74 -3.58
C CYS A 206 -2.47 5.49 -4.78
N VAL A 207 -1.91 4.29 -4.90
CA VAL A 207 -1.03 3.92 -6.03
C VAL A 207 -1.84 3.93 -7.34
N THR A 208 -3.00 3.28 -7.36
CA THR A 208 -3.85 3.20 -8.56
C THR A 208 -4.25 4.58 -9.06
N GLU A 209 -4.67 5.49 -8.18
CA GLU A 209 -5.05 6.86 -8.56
C GLU A 209 -3.85 7.67 -9.05
N ALA A 210 -2.72 7.63 -8.35
CA ALA A 210 -1.52 8.35 -8.76
C ALA A 210 -1.03 7.92 -10.16
N VAL A 211 -1.06 6.63 -10.45
CA VAL A 211 -0.71 6.09 -11.77
C VAL A 211 -1.77 6.46 -12.81
N THR A 212 -3.05 6.29 -12.50
CA THR A 212 -4.16 6.55 -13.43
C THR A 212 -4.20 7.99 -13.90
N ARG A 213 -3.93 8.95 -13.01
CA ARG A 213 -3.85 10.38 -13.37
C ARG A 213 -2.82 10.68 -14.45
N LEU A 214 -1.74 9.90 -14.53
CA LEU A 214 -0.65 10.12 -15.47
C LEU A 214 -0.94 9.48 -16.84
N ILE A 215 -2.01 8.69 -16.99
CA ILE A 215 -2.38 8.06 -18.27
C ILE A 215 -2.86 9.13 -19.26
N PRO A 216 -2.28 9.22 -20.47
CA PRO A 216 -2.73 10.17 -21.48
C PRO A 216 -4.24 10.08 -21.76
N GLY A 217 -4.92 11.23 -21.79
CA GLY A 217 -6.36 11.33 -22.03
C GLY A 217 -7.24 11.20 -20.77
N VAL A 218 -6.68 10.83 -19.62
CA VAL A 218 -7.40 10.80 -18.34
C VAL A 218 -7.64 12.22 -17.82
N LEU A 219 -6.56 13.00 -17.64
CA LEU A 219 -6.65 14.43 -17.29
C LEU A 219 -7.10 15.24 -18.51
N GLY A 220 -8.03 16.17 -18.32
CA GLY A 220 -8.64 16.95 -19.42
C GLY A 220 -7.69 17.95 -20.10
N HIS A 221 -6.60 18.34 -19.43
CA HIS A 221 -5.59 19.23 -19.98
C HIS A 221 -4.20 18.62 -19.75
N GLU A 222 -3.46 18.38 -20.84
CA GLU A 222 -2.13 17.76 -20.79
C GLU A 222 -1.12 18.56 -19.96
N GLN A 223 -1.28 19.89 -19.88
CA GLN A 223 -0.45 20.76 -19.04
C GLN A 223 -0.67 20.58 -17.53
N SER A 224 -1.82 20.03 -17.11
CA SER A 224 -2.12 19.89 -15.69
C SER A 224 -1.18 18.94 -14.98
N ALA A 225 -0.57 17.97 -15.66
CA ALA A 225 0.41 17.06 -15.07
C ALA A 225 1.87 17.58 -15.12
N VAL A 226 2.14 18.64 -15.88
CA VAL A 226 3.50 19.15 -16.16
C VAL A 226 3.95 20.16 -15.11
N GLU A 227 3.01 20.89 -14.49
CA GLU A 227 3.28 21.92 -13.47
C GLU A 227 2.64 21.53 -12.12
N GLU A 228 2.95 20.34 -11.59
CA GLU A 228 2.49 19.87 -10.27
C GLU A 228 3.64 19.72 -9.27
N SER A 229 3.27 19.62 -7.99
CA SER A 229 4.24 19.31 -6.92
C SER A 229 4.98 18.00 -7.22
N PHE A 230 6.25 17.93 -6.81
CA PHE A 230 7.13 16.77 -6.99
C PHE A 230 7.47 16.46 -8.46
N THR A 231 7.31 17.44 -9.35
CA THR A 231 7.86 17.40 -10.71
C THR A 231 9.21 18.13 -10.73
N ALA A 232 10.19 17.57 -11.44
CA ALA A 232 11.49 18.22 -11.63
C ALA A 232 11.35 19.35 -12.67
N THR A 233 10.89 20.52 -12.22
CA THR A 233 10.65 21.70 -13.09
C THR A 233 11.79 22.72 -13.05
N THR A 234 12.83 22.48 -12.26
CA THR A 234 14.01 23.36 -12.13
C THR A 234 15.13 22.93 -13.07
N ASP A 235 16.01 23.88 -13.42
CA ASP A 235 17.15 23.63 -14.32
C ASP A 235 18.16 22.63 -13.74
N ASP A 236 18.23 22.50 -12.40
CA ASP A 236 19.08 21.54 -11.68
C ASP A 236 18.41 20.18 -11.42
N GLY A 237 17.15 20.01 -11.83
CA GLY A 237 16.37 18.79 -11.64
C GLY A 237 15.88 18.55 -10.21
N SER A 238 15.97 19.54 -9.32
CA SER A 238 15.36 19.50 -7.99
C SER A 238 13.83 19.45 -8.06
N LEU A 239 13.23 18.81 -7.05
CA LEU A 239 11.78 18.71 -6.93
C LEU A 239 11.25 19.95 -6.21
N GLN A 240 10.05 20.41 -6.56
CA GLN A 240 9.43 21.56 -5.91
C GLN A 240 7.97 21.29 -5.57
N LEU A 241 7.46 22.02 -4.59
CA LEU A 241 6.02 22.15 -4.36
C LEU A 241 5.40 23.12 -5.36
N ASP A 242 4.11 22.94 -5.61
CA ASP A 242 3.36 23.82 -6.49
C ASP A 242 3.09 25.20 -5.83
N HIS A 243 2.93 26.21 -6.69
CA HIS A 243 2.64 27.58 -6.32
C HIS A 243 1.23 27.73 -5.69
N PRO A 244 0.96 28.81 -4.95
CA PRO A 244 -0.37 29.07 -4.42
C PRO A 244 -1.36 29.44 -5.53
N HIS A 245 -2.54 28.82 -5.48
CA HIS A 245 -3.63 29.06 -6.43
C HIS A 245 -4.67 30.02 -5.88
N TYR A 246 -5.23 30.84 -6.77
CA TYR A 246 -6.28 31.80 -6.45
C TYR A 246 -7.42 31.65 -7.47
N THR A 247 -8.65 31.75 -6.98
CA THR A 247 -9.84 31.75 -7.83
C THR A 247 -10.79 32.86 -7.40
N ARG A 248 -11.90 33.02 -8.12
CA ARG A 248 -12.93 34.02 -7.83
C ARG A 248 -13.56 33.71 -6.45
N PRO A 249 -13.96 34.74 -5.68
CA PRO A 249 -13.97 36.17 -5.99
C PRO A 249 -12.60 36.85 -5.78
N ARG A 250 -12.40 38.04 -6.40
CA ARG A 250 -11.13 38.80 -6.33
C ARG A 250 -10.73 39.23 -4.92
N VAL A 251 -11.71 39.49 -4.05
CA VAL A 251 -11.48 39.86 -2.65
C VAL A 251 -12.34 38.95 -1.78
N TRP A 252 -11.72 38.24 -0.85
CA TRP A 252 -12.40 37.38 0.12
C TRP A 252 -11.96 37.79 1.53
N ARG A 253 -12.92 38.22 2.36
CA ARG A 253 -12.66 38.69 3.74
C ARG A 253 -11.56 39.75 3.84
N GLY A 254 -11.57 40.73 2.93
CA GLY A 254 -10.59 41.80 2.88
C GLY A 254 -9.21 41.40 2.32
N ARG A 255 -9.04 40.15 1.86
CA ARG A 255 -7.81 39.66 1.22
C ARG A 255 -7.97 39.61 -0.29
N SER A 256 -7.13 40.35 -1.00
CA SER A 256 -7.15 40.41 -2.47
C SER A 256 -6.28 39.32 -3.10
N VAL A 257 -6.67 38.86 -4.28
CA VAL A 257 -5.79 38.11 -5.20
C VAL A 257 -4.59 38.99 -5.58
N PRO A 258 -3.35 38.46 -5.65
CA PRO A 258 -2.18 39.23 -6.10
C PRO A 258 -2.41 39.92 -7.46
N ASP A 259 -2.08 41.21 -7.56
CA ASP A 259 -2.36 42.02 -8.75
C ASP A 259 -1.69 41.46 -10.03
N VAL A 260 -0.52 40.83 -9.90
CA VAL A 260 0.18 40.16 -11.01
C VAL A 260 -0.66 39.04 -11.64
N LEU A 261 -1.51 38.35 -10.87
CA LEU A 261 -2.41 37.31 -11.40
C LEU A 261 -3.62 37.90 -12.13
N LEU A 262 -3.85 39.21 -12.02
CA LEU A 262 -4.93 39.94 -12.67
C LEU A 262 -4.45 40.77 -13.88
N SER A 263 -3.14 40.82 -14.13
CA SER A 263 -2.54 41.69 -15.16
C SER A 263 -2.72 41.18 -16.59
N GLY A 264 -2.93 39.87 -16.78
CA GLY A 264 -2.91 39.22 -18.09
C GLY A 264 -1.51 39.06 -18.70
N ASP A 265 -0.46 39.51 -18.00
CA ASP A 265 0.93 39.33 -18.44
C ASP A 265 1.40 37.90 -18.11
N HIS A 266 1.37 37.03 -19.12
CA HIS A 266 1.76 35.63 -18.99
C HIS A 266 3.21 35.45 -18.49
N ALA A 267 4.14 36.32 -18.88
CA ALA A 267 5.54 36.21 -18.46
C ALA A 267 5.71 36.61 -16.99
N ALA A 268 5.07 37.70 -16.57
CA ALA A 268 5.06 38.13 -15.18
C ALA A 268 4.38 37.11 -14.27
N ILE A 269 3.26 36.51 -14.72
CA ILE A 269 2.55 35.44 -14.01
C ILE A 269 3.46 34.21 -13.86
N ALA A 270 4.07 33.73 -14.95
CA ALA A 270 4.96 32.57 -14.90
C ALA A 270 6.17 32.79 -13.99
N SER A 271 6.79 33.98 -14.03
CA SER A 271 7.88 34.34 -13.12
C SER A 271 7.43 34.37 -11.66
N TRP A 272 6.24 34.93 -11.39
CA TRP A 272 5.68 34.96 -10.04
C TRP A 272 5.37 33.55 -9.51
N ARG A 273 4.81 32.68 -10.35
CA ARG A 273 4.52 31.28 -9.98
C ARG A 273 5.78 30.52 -9.60
N ARG A 274 6.83 30.60 -10.43
CA ARG A 274 8.14 29.99 -10.13
C ARG A 274 8.73 30.49 -8.82
N ALA A 275 8.71 31.80 -8.59
CA ALA A 275 9.21 32.38 -7.34
C ALA A 275 8.43 31.87 -6.10
N ARG A 276 7.10 31.78 -6.19
CA ARG A 276 6.26 31.30 -5.09
C ARG A 276 6.33 29.79 -4.87
N ALA A 277 6.55 29.00 -5.92
CA ALA A 277 6.83 27.57 -5.81
C ALA A 277 8.15 27.34 -5.03
N SER A 278 9.21 28.09 -5.37
CA SER A 278 10.50 28.04 -4.67
C SER A 278 10.37 28.41 -3.20
N GLU A 279 9.81 29.60 -2.90
CA GLU A 279 9.61 30.07 -1.52
C GLU A 279 8.81 29.05 -0.68
N ARG A 280 7.74 28.49 -1.25
CA ARG A 280 6.93 27.49 -0.56
C ARG A 280 7.67 26.17 -0.32
N THR A 281 8.54 25.78 -1.26
CA THR A 281 9.38 24.58 -1.14
C THR A 281 10.39 24.78 -0.01
N ASP A 282 11.11 25.90 -0.01
CA ASP A 282 12.09 26.24 1.03
C ASP A 282 11.45 26.30 2.42
N GLU A 283 10.24 26.85 2.52
CA GLU A 283 9.52 26.96 3.79
C GLU A 283 8.98 25.63 4.32
N ARG A 284 8.48 24.74 3.45
CA ARG A 284 7.67 23.58 3.87
C ARG A 284 8.35 22.24 3.66
N ARG A 285 9.18 22.14 2.64
CA ARG A 285 9.89 20.93 2.20
C ARG A 285 11.30 21.29 1.72
N PRO A 286 12.14 21.90 2.60
CA PRO A 286 13.51 22.27 2.24
C PRO A 286 14.36 21.06 1.81
N ASP A 287 13.95 19.85 2.20
CA ASP A 287 14.54 18.58 1.77
C ASP A 287 14.41 18.30 0.26
N LEU A 288 13.42 18.88 -0.43
CA LEU A 288 13.25 18.69 -1.89
C LEU A 288 14.28 19.48 -2.70
N GLY A 289 14.69 20.65 -2.20
CA GLY A 289 15.71 21.51 -2.81
C GLY A 289 17.14 21.14 -2.40
N ASN A 290 17.30 20.39 -1.31
CA ASN A 290 18.59 19.87 -0.85
C ASN A 290 18.44 18.41 -0.42
N ARG A 291 18.73 17.49 -1.35
CA ARG A 291 18.59 16.04 -1.13
C ARG A 291 19.40 15.52 0.06
N ASP A 292 20.46 16.21 0.47
CA ASP A 292 21.26 15.84 1.65
C ASP A 292 20.51 16.09 2.97
N LEU A 293 19.56 17.05 3.01
CA LEU A 293 18.71 17.29 4.19
C LEU A 293 17.60 16.24 4.35
N GLY A 294 17.17 15.63 3.24
CA GLY A 294 16.17 14.56 3.22
C GLY A 294 16.74 13.16 3.47
N ASN A 295 18.07 13.01 3.44
CA ASN A 295 18.72 11.72 3.59
C ASN A 295 18.82 11.31 5.06
N ARG A 296 17.97 10.35 5.47
CA ARG A 296 17.96 9.82 6.85
C ARG A 296 19.22 9.02 7.18
N ASP A 297 19.93 8.51 6.18
CA ASP A 297 21.17 7.71 6.36
C ASP A 297 22.42 8.58 6.59
N LEU A 298 22.36 9.90 6.33
CA LEU A 298 23.50 10.80 6.59
C LEU A 298 23.60 11.24 8.06
N GLY A 299 22.81 10.68 8.97
CA GLY A 299 22.94 10.97 10.38
C GLY A 299 22.78 12.46 10.68
N ASN A 300 21.65 13.05 10.25
CA ASN A 300 21.23 14.39 10.67
C ASN A 300 20.81 14.40 12.16
N GLY A 301 21.67 13.87 13.02
CA GLY A 301 21.72 14.24 14.43
C GLY A 301 22.49 15.54 14.51
N ASP A 302 21.82 16.60 14.95
CA ASP A 302 22.38 17.94 15.16
C ASP A 302 22.31 18.92 13.96
N LEU A 303 21.09 19.24 13.52
CA LEU A 303 20.80 20.62 13.13
C LEU A 303 20.25 21.36 14.34
N GLY A 304 21.16 21.64 15.27
CA GLY A 304 21.01 22.70 16.24
C GLY A 304 20.58 23.99 15.54
N ASN A 305 19.38 24.42 15.87
CA ASN A 305 18.83 25.72 15.52
C ASN A 305 19.73 26.82 16.10
N ARG A 306 20.79 27.21 15.38
CA ARG A 306 21.76 28.25 15.80
C ARG A 306 21.35 29.68 15.41
N ASP A 307 20.21 29.86 14.75
CA ASP A 307 19.77 31.18 14.27
C ASP A 307 18.57 31.79 15.00
N LEU A 308 18.10 31.18 16.09
CA LEU A 308 17.22 31.87 17.05
C LEU A 308 18.02 32.17 18.31
N GLY A 309 18.52 33.41 18.38
CA GLY A 309 19.38 33.92 19.45
C GLY A 309 18.81 33.72 20.85
N ASN A 310 19.21 32.61 21.49
CA ASN A 310 19.11 32.46 22.93
C ASN A 310 20.43 32.90 23.56
N GLY A 311 20.35 34.01 24.28
CA GLY A 311 21.46 34.64 24.97
C GLY A 311 22.17 33.70 25.94
N ALA A 312 23.45 34.01 26.13
CA ALA A 312 24.36 33.39 27.07
C ALA A 312 23.73 33.14 28.44
N ASN A 313 23.70 31.87 28.86
CA ASN A 313 23.83 31.52 30.27
C ASN A 313 24.97 30.51 30.35
N GLY A 314 26.17 31.04 30.61
CA GLY A 314 27.33 30.23 30.94
C GLY A 314 27.10 29.52 32.28
N ASN A 315 27.46 28.25 32.35
CA ASN A 315 27.73 27.62 33.62
C ASN A 315 29.24 27.40 33.74
N ALA A 316 29.79 28.08 34.74
CA ALA A 316 31.20 28.08 35.06
C ALA A 316 31.64 26.71 35.61
N SER A 317 32.90 26.43 35.33
CA SER A 317 33.81 25.48 35.95
C SER A 317 33.57 25.19 37.44
N ASN A 318 33.72 23.91 37.81
CA ASN A 318 34.55 23.39 38.92
C ASN A 318 34.55 21.85 38.77
N GLY A 319 35.66 21.10 38.72
CA GLY A 319 37.01 21.34 39.22
C GLY A 319 37.22 20.59 40.53
N ASP A 320 37.81 19.40 40.43
CA ASP A 320 38.32 18.44 41.44
C ASP A 320 38.37 18.84 42.94
N ALA A 321 37.85 17.94 43.80
CA ALA A 321 38.50 17.34 44.98
C ALA A 321 37.55 16.34 45.67
#